data_AF-A0A2I0I743-F1
#
_entry.id   AF-A0A2I0I743-F1
#
_cell.length_a   1.000
_cell.length_b   1.000
_cell.length_c   1.000
_cell.angle_alpha   90.00
_cell.angle_beta   90.00
_cell.angle_gamma   90.00
#
_symmetry.space_group_name_H-M   'P 1'
#
loop_
_entity.id
_entity.type
_entity.pdbx_description
1 polymer ?
#
loop_
_entity_poly.entity_id
_entity_poly.type
_entity_poly.pdbx_seq_one_letter_code
_entity_poly.pdbx_strand_id
1 'polypeptide(L)'
;MDCNPESKLKFACISILEKMLIHGTETFLDPIDPAILDHQITWIRELPELLIALGDKHPSSSKVVLRLINHLGGSATVHPSFLLEYEGLKSPFQAFFSMSDGEGNICYGPFVRLPRDCQELSLACISQFSCADVPLLKAITKCCLCNDLDPNLLFRIIEVLGRAENIQIADRLGFFVTLLSHLKVIPENEPIEETQLKISSPRTLHKVTQIVCRCLSVMGDILLLLQLLEGIIVSQLQLKPDVENARALLQVICTLDSEPTRLSEENLAGLSDSLSSYLLDIVHRTPIGANETAESTVLLEKARFYYLKPCYFLFIRSRRLLTLVLNVMRSLVDDSSRICAIAELFLSMHKNADMRQTLSQFQQEIGSILLKASQENKMTLVERHKIQRALDQLSNLLS
;
A
#
# COMPACT_ATOMS: atom_id res chain seq x y z
N MET A 1 41.23 25.24 -5.57
CA MET A 1 41.17 24.27 -6.68
C MET A 1 39.78 23.67 -6.67
N ASP A 2 38.90 24.16 -7.54
CA ASP A 2 37.51 23.71 -7.61
C ASP A 2 37.47 22.33 -8.28
N CYS A 3 37.46 21.30 -7.44
CA CYS A 3 37.50 19.92 -7.89
C CYS A 3 36.10 19.48 -8.33
N ASN A 4 35.69 19.83 -9.57
CA ASN A 4 34.38 19.45 -10.12
C ASN A 4 34.17 17.92 -10.00
N PRO A 5 33.11 17.45 -9.31
CA PRO A 5 32.76 16.02 -9.22
C PRO A 5 32.38 15.38 -10.56
N GLU A 6 32.12 16.17 -11.60
CA GLU A 6 31.87 15.70 -12.98
C GLU A 6 33.11 15.80 -13.89
N SER A 7 34.30 15.92 -13.32
CA SER A 7 35.55 15.94 -14.09
C SER A 7 35.75 14.64 -14.88
N LYS A 8 36.12 14.76 -16.16
CA LYS A 8 36.47 13.62 -17.04
C LYS A 8 37.53 12.71 -16.42
N LEU A 9 38.46 13.27 -15.64
CA LEU A 9 39.50 12.54 -14.93
C LEU A 9 38.92 11.62 -13.85
N LYS A 10 37.92 12.08 -13.09
CA LYS A 10 37.23 11.28 -12.07
C LYS A 10 36.44 10.13 -12.71
N PHE A 11 35.77 10.39 -13.84
CA PHE A 11 35.11 9.32 -14.59
C PHE A 11 36.09 8.28 -15.14
N ALA A 12 37.23 8.72 -15.68
CA ALA A 12 38.29 7.80 -16.10
C ALA A 12 38.80 6.96 -14.93
N CYS A 13 38.97 7.54 -13.73
CA CYS A 13 39.34 6.79 -12.53
C CYS A 13 38.26 5.75 -12.15
N ILE A 14 36.97 6.10 -12.14
CA ILE A 14 35.91 5.13 -11.83
C ILE A 14 35.84 4.02 -12.88
N SER A 15 36.04 4.32 -14.16
CA SER A 15 36.12 3.29 -15.21
C SER A 15 37.35 2.38 -15.08
N ILE A 16 38.46 2.89 -14.55
CA ILE A 16 39.63 2.06 -14.22
C ILE A 16 39.31 1.18 -13.01
N LEU A 17 38.69 1.73 -11.96
CA LEU A 17 38.22 0.96 -10.79
C LEU A 17 37.28 -0.16 -11.21
N GLU A 18 36.32 0.13 -12.09
CA GLU A 18 35.42 -0.86 -12.67
C GLU A 18 36.17 -2.01 -13.34
N LYS A 19 37.16 -1.70 -14.18
CA LYS A 19 38.00 -2.72 -14.83
C LYS A 19 38.80 -3.53 -13.81
N MET A 20 39.39 -2.88 -12.82
CA MET A 20 40.19 -3.56 -11.78
C MET A 20 39.32 -4.45 -10.89
N LEU A 21 38.07 -4.07 -10.62
CA LEU A 21 37.15 -4.84 -9.78
C LEU A 21 36.50 -5.99 -10.56
N ILE A 22 36.15 -5.80 -11.85
CA ILE A 22 35.40 -6.77 -12.66
C ILE A 22 36.33 -7.66 -13.49
N HIS A 23 37.29 -7.12 -14.23
CA HIS A 23 38.18 -7.94 -15.08
C HIS A 23 39.27 -8.64 -14.27
N GLY A 24 39.55 -8.14 -13.06
CA GLY A 24 40.26 -8.93 -12.05
C GLY A 24 39.53 -10.25 -11.81
N THR A 25 38.19 -10.24 -11.75
CA THR A 25 37.39 -11.44 -11.44
C THR A 25 37.38 -12.55 -12.48
N GLU A 26 37.58 -12.21 -13.75
CA GLU A 26 37.58 -13.19 -14.85
C GLU A 26 38.93 -13.90 -15.04
N THR A 27 40.02 -13.40 -14.45
CA THR A 27 41.40 -13.87 -14.69
C THR A 27 42.02 -14.64 -13.51
N PHE A 28 41.22 -15.05 -12.52
CA PHE A 28 41.67 -15.67 -11.27
C PHE A 28 42.10 -17.15 -11.36
N LEU A 29 43.01 -17.46 -12.28
CA LEU A 29 43.80 -18.69 -12.24
C LEU A 29 45.14 -18.51 -11.49
N ASP A 30 45.53 -17.27 -11.15
CA ASP A 30 46.73 -16.93 -10.37
C ASP A 30 46.39 -16.31 -9.00
N PRO A 31 47.20 -16.53 -7.95
CA PRO A 31 47.00 -15.92 -6.64
C PRO A 31 47.14 -14.39 -6.72
N ILE A 32 46.05 -13.68 -6.40
CA ILE A 32 46.04 -12.22 -6.27
C ILE A 32 46.98 -11.81 -5.14
N ASP A 33 47.76 -10.75 -5.36
CA ASP A 33 48.52 -10.10 -4.29
C ASP A 33 47.55 -9.64 -3.18
N PRO A 34 47.73 -10.11 -1.92
CA PRO A 34 46.89 -9.72 -0.79
C PRO A 34 46.73 -8.20 -0.64
N ALA A 35 47.77 -7.41 -0.96
CA ALA A 35 47.69 -5.97 -0.89
C ALA A 35 46.70 -5.40 -1.91
N ILE A 36 46.64 -5.95 -3.13
CA ILE A 36 45.69 -5.49 -4.17
C ILE A 36 44.25 -5.83 -3.74
N LEU A 37 44.05 -7.01 -3.17
CA LEU A 37 42.75 -7.44 -2.67
C LEU A 37 42.23 -6.52 -1.56
N ASP A 38 43.09 -6.11 -0.62
CA ASP A 38 42.73 -5.18 0.47
C ASP A 38 42.27 -3.81 -0.06
N HIS A 39 42.94 -3.29 -1.10
CA HIS A 39 42.53 -2.04 -1.74
C HIS A 39 41.18 -2.18 -2.46
N GLN A 40 40.95 -3.31 -3.15
CA GLN A 40 39.68 -3.59 -3.82
C GLN A 40 38.51 -3.69 -2.82
N ILE A 41 38.72 -4.39 -1.70
CA ILE A 41 37.74 -4.47 -0.60
C ILE A 41 37.44 -3.07 -0.06
N THR A 42 38.48 -2.28 0.19
CA THR A 42 38.32 -0.89 0.67
C THR A 42 37.49 -0.08 -0.32
N TRP A 43 37.78 -0.17 -1.62
CA TRP A 43 36.99 0.55 -2.63
C TRP A 43 35.52 0.14 -2.65
N ILE A 44 35.22 -1.16 -2.56
CA ILE A 44 33.84 -1.65 -2.52
C ILE A 44 33.07 -1.02 -1.35
N ARG A 45 33.68 -0.98 -0.16
CA ARG A 45 33.07 -0.41 1.07
C ARG A 45 32.78 1.09 0.97
N GLU A 46 33.58 1.82 0.20
CA GLU A 46 33.46 3.28 0.05
C GLU A 46 32.41 3.71 -1.01
N LEU A 47 31.99 2.82 -1.90
CA LEU A 47 31.04 3.16 -2.98
C LEU A 47 29.69 3.72 -2.48
N PRO A 48 29.06 3.16 -1.43
CA PRO A 48 27.80 3.70 -0.92
C PRO A 48 27.96 5.11 -0.32
N GLU A 49 29.05 5.37 0.40
CA GLU A 49 29.32 6.70 0.97
C GLU A 49 29.55 7.74 -0.13
N LEU A 50 30.30 7.34 -1.16
CA LEU A 50 30.47 8.16 -2.37
C LEU A 50 29.13 8.44 -3.05
N LEU A 51 28.27 7.43 -3.19
CA LEU A 51 26.94 7.59 -3.79
C LEU A 51 26.07 8.58 -3.00
N ILE A 52 26.09 8.50 -1.67
CA ILE A 52 25.36 9.43 -0.80
C ILE A 52 25.91 10.84 -0.91
N ALA A 53 27.24 11.00 -0.93
CA ALA A 53 27.90 12.30 -1.03
C ALA A 53 27.66 12.99 -2.38
N LEU A 54 27.63 12.23 -3.48
CA LEU A 54 27.31 12.74 -4.82
C LEU A 54 25.83 13.07 -4.95
N GLY A 55 24.98 12.14 -4.54
CA GLY A 55 23.53 12.28 -4.47
C GLY A 55 22.88 12.84 -5.75
N ASP A 56 21.82 13.61 -5.57
CA ASP A 56 21.08 14.31 -6.61
C ASP A 56 21.79 15.56 -7.14
N LYS A 57 22.83 16.05 -6.43
CA LYS A 57 23.64 17.20 -6.84
C LYS A 57 24.53 16.88 -8.04
N HIS A 58 24.94 15.62 -8.20
CA HIS A 58 25.82 15.15 -9.26
C HIS A 58 25.29 13.87 -9.91
N PRO A 59 24.13 13.94 -10.60
CA PRO A 59 23.41 12.75 -11.07
C PRO A 59 24.23 11.94 -12.08
N SER A 60 25.03 12.60 -12.92
CA SER A 60 25.94 11.93 -13.87
C SER A 60 26.94 11.03 -13.14
N SER A 61 27.50 11.51 -12.03
CA SER A 61 28.48 10.77 -11.23
C SER A 61 27.81 9.69 -10.39
N SER A 62 26.67 9.98 -9.77
CA SER A 62 25.87 9.00 -9.06
C SER A 62 25.48 7.82 -9.96
N LYS A 63 25.13 8.09 -11.23
CA LYS A 63 24.85 7.05 -12.22
C LYS A 63 26.03 6.12 -12.49
N VAL A 64 27.24 6.67 -12.59
CA VAL A 64 28.46 5.86 -12.81
C VAL A 64 28.73 4.97 -11.59
N VAL A 65 28.58 5.51 -10.38
CA VAL A 65 28.73 4.72 -9.13
C VAL A 65 27.67 3.62 -9.05
N LEU A 66 26.41 3.93 -9.35
CA LEU A 66 25.32 2.93 -9.37
C LEU A 66 25.56 1.82 -10.40
N ARG A 67 26.10 2.14 -11.58
CA ARG A 67 26.47 1.13 -12.57
C ARG A 67 27.57 0.21 -12.06
N LEU A 68 28.59 0.78 -11.42
CA LEU A 68 29.67 0.01 -10.82
C LEU A 68 29.14 -0.93 -9.73
N ILE A 69 28.31 -0.43 -8.82
CA ILE A 69 27.66 -1.25 -7.77
C ILE A 69 26.83 -2.37 -8.42
N ASN A 70 26.00 -2.05 -9.42
CA ASN A 70 25.18 -3.05 -10.09
C ASN A 70 26.02 -4.14 -10.80
N HIS A 71 27.12 -3.74 -11.46
CA HIS A 71 28.03 -4.69 -12.09
C HIS A 71 28.77 -5.57 -11.07
N LEU A 72 29.20 -4.98 -9.95
CA LEU A 72 29.78 -5.71 -8.82
C LEU A 72 28.82 -6.79 -8.33
N GLY A 73 27.53 -6.49 -8.19
CA GLY A 73 26.52 -7.48 -7.79
C GLY A 73 26.43 -8.67 -8.72
N GLY A 74 26.48 -8.45 -10.04
CA GLY A 74 26.49 -9.52 -11.03
C GLY A 74 27.77 -10.37 -11.00
N SER A 75 28.92 -9.75 -10.73
CA SER A 75 30.24 -10.41 -10.72
C SER A 75 30.66 -10.98 -9.37
N ALA A 76 30.02 -10.57 -8.26
CA ALA A 76 30.39 -10.98 -6.90
C ALA A 76 30.23 -12.49 -6.65
N THR A 77 29.49 -13.20 -7.51
CA THR A 77 29.35 -14.66 -7.48
C THR A 77 30.67 -15.41 -7.72
N VAL A 78 31.68 -14.74 -8.28
CA VAL A 78 32.96 -15.35 -8.66
C VAL A 78 33.97 -15.39 -7.50
N HIS A 79 33.87 -14.50 -6.51
CA HIS A 79 34.82 -14.44 -5.39
C HIS A 79 34.12 -14.30 -4.02
N PRO A 80 34.24 -15.29 -3.11
CA PRO A 80 33.55 -15.30 -1.82
C PRO A 80 33.80 -14.03 -0.96
N SER A 81 35.02 -13.49 -0.97
CA SER A 81 35.30 -12.26 -0.22
C SER A 81 34.56 -11.03 -0.78
N PHE A 82 34.37 -10.94 -2.10
CA PHE A 82 33.64 -9.82 -2.70
C PHE A 82 32.14 -9.95 -2.48
N LEU A 83 31.61 -11.18 -2.46
CA LEU A 83 30.23 -11.41 -2.08
C LEU A 83 29.97 -10.88 -0.66
N LEU A 84 30.84 -11.18 0.30
CA LEU A 84 30.67 -10.69 1.68
C LEU A 84 30.68 -9.17 1.76
N GLU A 85 31.61 -8.51 1.06
CA GLU A 85 31.66 -7.04 1.01
C GLU A 85 30.47 -6.43 0.29
N TYR A 86 30.02 -7.05 -0.81
CA TYR A 86 28.84 -6.61 -1.55
C TYR A 86 27.57 -6.72 -0.72
N GLU A 87 27.39 -7.83 0.01
CA GLU A 87 26.28 -7.99 0.95
C GLU A 87 26.34 -6.97 2.10
N GLY A 88 27.54 -6.56 2.49
CA GLY A 88 27.78 -5.49 3.46
C GLY A 88 27.27 -4.11 3.01
N LEU A 89 27.12 -3.89 1.70
CA LEU A 89 26.65 -2.61 1.15
C LEU A 89 25.19 -2.29 1.51
N LYS A 90 24.38 -3.29 1.90
CA LYS A 90 22.95 -3.08 2.26
C LYS A 90 22.76 -2.04 3.35
N SER A 91 23.63 -2.07 4.37
CA SER A 91 23.56 -1.16 5.52
C SER A 91 23.68 0.31 5.08
N PRO A 92 24.77 0.73 4.40
CA PRO A 92 24.85 2.09 3.90
C PRO A 92 23.87 2.38 2.76
N PHE A 93 23.41 1.37 2.00
CA PHE A 93 22.34 1.54 1.01
C PHE A 93 21.02 2.00 1.64
N GLN A 94 20.76 1.73 2.92
CA GLN A 94 19.56 2.24 3.60
C GLN A 94 19.53 3.77 3.57
N ALA A 95 20.65 4.41 3.90
CA ALA A 95 20.77 5.86 3.94
C ALA A 95 20.57 6.53 2.58
N PHE A 96 20.78 5.78 1.49
CA PHE A 96 20.48 6.24 0.15
C PHE A 96 18.96 6.37 -0.13
N PHE A 97 18.13 5.56 0.53
CA PHE A 97 16.66 5.65 0.46
C PHE A 97 16.09 6.55 1.55
N SER A 98 16.34 6.21 2.81
CA SER A 98 15.96 7.03 3.97
C SER A 98 16.66 6.59 5.25
N MET A 99 16.81 7.53 6.17
CA MET A 99 17.19 7.27 7.57
C MET A 99 16.16 7.88 8.51
N SER A 100 16.04 7.33 9.71
CA SER A 100 15.40 8.04 10.82
C SER A 100 16.47 8.79 11.59
N ASP A 101 16.22 10.05 11.92
CA ASP A 101 17.00 10.71 12.94
C ASP A 101 16.65 10.15 14.33
N GLY A 102 17.48 10.45 15.34
CA GLY A 102 17.26 9.99 16.72
C GLY A 102 15.98 10.53 17.36
N GLU A 103 15.30 11.50 16.72
CA GLU A 103 14.06 12.12 17.18
C GLU A 103 12.82 11.51 16.48
N GLY A 104 13.03 10.59 15.53
CA GLY A 104 11.97 9.90 14.80
C GLY A 104 11.53 10.58 13.51
N ASN A 105 12.13 11.71 13.12
CA ASN A 105 11.89 12.30 11.81
C ASN A 105 12.58 11.46 10.72
N ILE A 106 11.99 11.48 9.53
CA ILE A 106 12.51 10.75 8.38
C ILE A 106 13.32 11.70 7.50
N CYS A 107 14.59 11.39 7.35
CA CYS A 107 15.48 12.03 6.40
C CYS A 107 15.49 11.19 5.11
N TYR A 108 14.91 11.71 4.03
CA TYR A 108 14.92 11.03 2.74
C TYR A 108 16.29 11.17 2.07
N GLY A 109 16.80 10.05 1.57
CA GLY A 109 18.08 9.99 0.88
C GLY A 109 18.00 10.48 -0.56
N PRO A 110 19.14 10.53 -1.27
CA PRO A 110 19.22 11.10 -2.62
C PRO A 110 18.35 10.39 -3.66
N PHE A 111 17.96 9.13 -3.43
CA PHE A 111 17.14 8.34 -4.35
C PHE A 111 15.87 9.07 -4.83
N VAL A 112 15.17 9.79 -3.94
CA VAL A 112 13.90 10.45 -4.26
C VAL A 112 14.05 11.50 -5.36
N ARG A 113 15.20 12.20 -5.39
CA ARG A 113 15.45 13.34 -6.28
C ARG A 113 16.34 13.00 -7.48
N LEU A 114 16.90 11.80 -7.51
CA LEU A 114 17.74 11.36 -8.62
C LEU A 114 16.92 11.21 -9.90
N PRO A 115 17.54 11.38 -11.09
CA PRO A 115 16.87 11.12 -12.35
C PRO A 115 16.45 9.65 -12.51
N ARG A 116 15.42 9.42 -13.35
CA ARG A 116 14.76 8.12 -13.53
C ARG A 116 15.73 6.97 -13.83
N ASP A 117 16.73 7.22 -14.67
CA ASP A 117 17.73 6.23 -15.04
C ASP A 117 18.61 5.77 -13.85
N CYS A 118 18.93 6.69 -12.95
CA CYS A 118 19.63 6.38 -11.70
C CYS A 118 18.73 5.59 -10.75
N GLN A 119 17.45 5.95 -10.67
CA GLN A 119 16.48 5.24 -9.83
C GLN A 119 16.28 3.79 -10.30
N GLU A 120 16.11 3.55 -11.60
CA GLU A 120 16.00 2.18 -12.14
C GLU A 120 17.28 1.36 -11.90
N LEU A 121 18.47 1.95 -12.04
CA LEU A 121 19.74 1.29 -11.70
C LEU A 121 19.82 0.93 -10.21
N SER A 122 19.33 1.82 -9.34
CA SER A 122 19.28 1.57 -7.89
C SER A 122 18.35 0.40 -7.56
N LEU A 123 17.20 0.31 -8.23
CA LEU A 123 16.28 -0.82 -8.09
C LEU A 123 16.90 -2.12 -8.63
N ALA A 124 17.70 -2.05 -9.69
CA ALA A 124 18.46 -3.20 -10.18
C ALA A 124 19.49 -3.69 -9.14
N CYS A 125 20.18 -2.78 -8.44
CA CYS A 125 21.11 -3.16 -7.36
C CYS A 125 20.41 -3.97 -6.25
N ILE A 126 19.17 -3.60 -5.87
CA ILE A 126 18.40 -4.33 -4.85
C ILE A 126 18.17 -5.79 -5.27
N SER A 127 17.90 -6.03 -6.55
CA SER A 127 17.69 -7.38 -7.07
C SER A 127 18.95 -8.25 -7.10
N GLN A 128 20.14 -7.64 -6.99
CA GLN A 128 21.42 -8.35 -6.96
C GLN A 128 21.83 -8.80 -5.55
N PHE A 129 21.24 -8.25 -4.49
CA PHE A 129 21.52 -8.74 -3.14
C PHE A 129 21.00 -10.16 -2.96
N SER A 130 21.76 -11.01 -2.26
CA SER A 130 21.37 -12.38 -1.97
C SER A 130 20.10 -12.46 -1.11
N CYS A 131 19.91 -11.47 -0.24
CA CYS A 131 18.69 -11.30 0.55
C CYS A 131 18.48 -9.82 0.91
N ALA A 132 17.35 -9.21 0.58
CA ALA A 132 17.05 -7.88 1.10
C ALA A 132 16.61 -8.00 2.56
N ASP A 133 17.33 -7.35 3.47
CA ASP A 133 17.05 -7.43 4.89
C ASP A 133 15.92 -6.46 5.31
N VAL A 134 15.30 -6.75 6.44
CA VAL A 134 14.20 -5.94 7.00
C VAL A 134 14.56 -4.45 7.13
N PRO A 135 15.78 -4.06 7.57
CA PRO A 135 16.19 -2.66 7.61
C PRO A 135 16.16 -1.96 6.24
N LEU A 136 16.69 -2.58 5.17
CA LEU A 136 16.63 -2.03 3.83
C LEU A 136 15.19 -1.85 3.35
N LEU A 137 14.33 -2.85 3.57
CA LEU A 137 12.91 -2.73 3.22
C LEU A 137 12.22 -1.63 3.99
N LYS A 138 12.51 -1.45 5.29
CA LYS A 138 11.98 -0.33 6.07
C LYS A 138 12.40 1.02 5.48
N ALA A 139 13.66 1.16 5.05
CA ALA A 139 14.14 2.39 4.42
C ALA A 139 13.43 2.66 3.09
N ILE A 140 13.19 1.63 2.28
CA ILE A 140 12.43 1.74 1.02
C ILE A 140 10.95 2.05 1.30
N THR A 141 10.30 1.40 2.27
CA THR A 141 8.92 1.69 2.66
C THR A 141 8.74 3.15 3.05
N LYS A 142 9.63 3.68 3.89
CA LYS A 142 9.61 5.10 4.27
C LYS A 142 9.75 6.00 3.05
N CYS A 143 10.66 5.66 2.14
CA CYS A 143 10.83 6.37 0.87
C CYS A 143 9.55 6.36 0.03
N CYS A 144 8.84 5.23 -0.06
CA CYS A 144 7.55 5.11 -0.76
C CYS A 144 6.43 5.96 -0.14
N LEU A 145 6.53 6.30 1.14
CA LEU A 145 5.60 7.18 1.85
C LEU A 145 5.98 8.67 1.76
N CYS A 146 7.08 9.02 1.08
CA CYS A 146 7.48 10.39 0.82
C CYS A 146 6.52 11.06 -0.17
N ASN A 147 6.05 12.28 0.12
CA ASN A 147 5.15 13.00 -0.80
C ASN A 147 5.87 13.52 -2.06
N ASP A 148 7.19 13.65 -2.03
CA ASP A 148 8.01 14.19 -3.12
C ASP A 148 8.36 13.12 -4.18
N LEU A 149 8.08 11.85 -3.91
CA LEU A 149 8.39 10.76 -4.83
C LEU A 149 7.43 10.78 -6.03
N ASP A 150 7.91 10.44 -7.22
CA ASP A 150 7.05 10.30 -8.41
C ASP A 150 6.11 9.07 -8.24
N PRO A 151 4.78 9.21 -8.39
CA PRO A 151 3.86 8.06 -8.35
C PRO A 151 4.23 6.93 -9.32
N ASN A 152 4.75 7.24 -10.51
CA ASN A 152 5.16 6.20 -11.46
C ASN A 152 6.40 5.44 -10.98
N LEU A 153 7.25 6.08 -10.17
CA LEU A 153 8.36 5.41 -9.52
C LEU A 153 7.87 4.56 -8.35
N LEU A 154 6.92 5.04 -7.56
CA LEU A 154 6.26 4.25 -6.52
C LEU A 154 5.69 2.94 -7.10
N PHE A 155 4.93 3.03 -8.21
CA PHE A 155 4.41 1.86 -8.91
C PHE A 155 5.53 0.89 -9.31
N ARG A 156 6.64 1.42 -9.83
CA ARG A 156 7.79 0.63 -10.22
C ARG A 156 8.45 -0.09 -9.04
N ILE A 157 8.62 0.58 -7.90
CA ILE A 157 9.19 -0.01 -6.69
C ILE A 157 8.34 -1.21 -6.24
N ILE A 158 7.01 -1.05 -6.18
CA ILE A 158 6.08 -2.12 -5.79
C ILE A 158 6.22 -3.33 -6.73
N GLU A 159 6.31 -3.09 -8.04
CA GLU A 159 6.48 -4.18 -9.01
C GLU A 159 7.80 -4.93 -8.85
N VAL A 160 8.91 -4.20 -8.63
CA VAL A 160 10.24 -4.79 -8.44
C VAL A 160 10.26 -5.62 -7.16
N LEU A 161 9.85 -5.03 -6.02
CA LEU A 161 9.84 -5.73 -4.74
C LEU A 161 8.82 -6.88 -4.71
N GLY A 162 7.70 -6.75 -5.41
CA GLY A 162 6.69 -7.81 -5.49
C GLY A 162 7.20 -9.06 -6.21
N ARG A 163 8.09 -8.91 -7.18
CA ARG A 163 8.71 -10.02 -7.94
C ARG A 163 10.06 -10.46 -7.39
N ALA A 164 10.59 -9.76 -6.41
CA ALA A 164 11.91 -10.03 -5.85
C ALA A 164 11.91 -11.37 -5.10
N GLU A 165 12.71 -12.31 -5.59
CA GLU A 165 12.89 -13.65 -5.00
C GLU A 165 13.82 -13.61 -3.77
N ASN A 166 14.69 -12.59 -3.71
CA ASN A 166 15.60 -12.36 -2.61
C ASN A 166 14.93 -11.71 -1.38
N ILE A 167 13.59 -11.66 -1.32
CA ILE A 167 12.85 -11.13 -0.18
C ILE A 167 11.93 -12.20 0.39
N GLN A 168 11.98 -12.40 1.71
CA GLN A 168 11.06 -13.31 2.39
C GLN A 168 9.61 -12.87 2.14
N ILE A 169 8.71 -13.85 1.99
CA ILE A 169 7.30 -13.57 1.71
C ILE A 169 6.71 -12.69 2.81
N ALA A 170 6.98 -13.00 4.10
CA ALA A 170 6.49 -12.22 5.23
C ALA A 170 6.90 -10.73 5.14
N ASP A 171 8.13 -10.43 4.74
CA ASP A 171 8.61 -9.05 4.63
C ASP A 171 7.98 -8.31 3.44
N ARG A 172 7.75 -9.00 2.31
CA ARG A 172 6.99 -8.43 1.17
C ARG A 172 5.55 -8.12 1.54
N LEU A 173 4.90 -9.03 2.27
CA LEU A 173 3.54 -8.82 2.77
C LEU A 173 3.49 -7.65 3.75
N GLY A 174 4.47 -7.56 4.67
CA GLY A 174 4.61 -6.43 5.58
C GLY A 174 4.80 -5.10 4.85
N PHE A 175 5.62 -5.07 3.79
CA PHE A 175 5.78 -3.91 2.92
C PHE A 175 4.45 -3.47 2.28
N PHE A 176 3.70 -4.41 1.67
CA PHE A 176 2.42 -4.09 1.03
C PHE A 176 1.38 -3.57 2.02
N VAL A 177 1.21 -4.23 3.16
CA VAL A 177 0.23 -3.80 4.17
C VAL A 177 0.59 -2.42 4.71
N THR A 178 1.86 -2.19 5.05
CA THR A 178 2.32 -0.88 5.56
C THR A 178 2.06 0.22 4.56
N LEU A 179 2.34 -0.02 3.27
CA LEU A 179 2.09 0.95 2.21
C LEU A 179 0.60 1.27 2.09
N LEU A 180 -0.27 0.25 2.03
CA LEU A 180 -1.70 0.46 1.88
C LEU A 180 -2.34 1.11 3.11
N SER A 181 -1.83 0.86 4.32
CA SER A 181 -2.40 1.44 5.54
C SER A 181 -1.90 2.84 5.85
N HIS A 182 -0.68 3.21 5.44
CA HIS A 182 -0.06 4.49 5.84
C HIS A 182 0.16 5.49 4.69
N LEU A 183 -0.13 5.14 3.44
CA LEU A 183 -0.03 6.11 2.35
C LEU A 183 -0.99 7.27 2.62
N LYS A 184 -0.43 8.47 2.81
CA LYS A 184 -1.20 9.66 3.15
C LYS A 184 -2.07 10.07 1.97
N VAL A 185 -3.38 9.98 2.10
CA VAL A 185 -4.33 10.45 1.09
C VAL A 185 -4.92 11.78 1.52
N ILE A 186 -4.88 12.77 0.63
CA ILE A 186 -5.57 14.06 0.78
C ILE A 186 -6.83 13.96 -0.09
N PRO A 187 -8.03 14.14 0.48
CA PRO A 187 -9.27 14.11 -0.29
C PRO A 187 -9.27 15.22 -1.34
N GLU A 188 -9.56 14.86 -2.60
CA GLU A 188 -9.69 15.82 -3.69
C GLU A 188 -10.98 16.65 -3.47
N ASN A 189 -10.84 17.90 -3.06
CA ASN A 189 -11.96 18.87 -2.97
C ASN A 189 -12.16 19.67 -4.28
N GLU A 190 -11.26 19.53 -5.25
CA GLU A 190 -11.30 20.28 -6.51
C GLU A 190 -10.99 19.36 -7.71
N PRO A 191 -11.59 19.60 -8.88
CA PRO A 191 -11.25 18.88 -10.10
C PRO A 191 -9.89 19.39 -10.60
N ILE A 192 -8.80 18.70 -10.25
CA ILE A 192 -7.46 19.07 -10.72
C ILE A 192 -7.18 18.39 -12.06
N GLU A 193 -6.65 19.20 -12.99
CA GLU A 193 -6.21 18.84 -14.34
C GLU A 193 -5.50 17.47 -14.41
N GLU A 194 -5.83 16.69 -15.44
CA GLU A 194 -5.47 15.27 -15.62
C GLU A 194 -3.97 14.95 -15.68
N THR A 195 -3.09 15.94 -15.59
CA THR A 195 -1.66 15.82 -15.92
C THR A 195 -0.70 15.70 -14.74
N GLN A 196 -1.13 15.95 -13.48
CA GLN A 196 -0.23 15.84 -12.32
C GLN A 196 -0.76 14.89 -11.24
N LEU A 197 -0.44 13.59 -11.39
CA LEU A 197 -0.60 12.62 -10.30
C LEU A 197 0.29 13.03 -9.12
N LYS A 198 -0.32 13.29 -7.96
CA LYS A 198 0.38 13.45 -6.68
C LYS A 198 0.33 12.15 -5.91
N ILE A 199 1.37 11.87 -5.11
CA ILE A 199 1.39 10.69 -4.23
C ILE A 199 0.18 10.67 -3.31
N SER A 200 -0.20 11.84 -2.79
CA SER A 200 -1.30 11.97 -1.87
C SER A 200 -2.69 11.88 -2.50
N SER A 201 -2.81 11.59 -3.79
CA SER A 201 -4.13 11.50 -4.44
C SER A 201 -4.80 10.13 -4.18
N PRO A 202 -6.14 10.08 -4.06
CA PRO A 202 -6.89 8.83 -4.00
C PRO A 202 -6.63 7.93 -5.22
N ARG A 203 -6.38 8.54 -6.39
CA ARG A 203 -6.04 7.84 -7.64
C ARG A 203 -4.72 7.07 -7.53
N THR A 204 -3.71 7.63 -6.87
CA THR A 204 -2.44 6.94 -6.62
C THR A 204 -2.67 5.73 -5.73
N LEU A 205 -3.37 5.87 -4.59
CA LEU A 205 -3.66 4.72 -3.72
C LEU A 205 -4.48 3.64 -4.44
N HIS A 206 -5.44 4.03 -5.29
CA HIS A 206 -6.18 3.08 -6.11
C HIS A 206 -5.26 2.25 -7.01
N LYS A 207 -4.33 2.91 -7.74
CA LYS A 207 -3.34 2.21 -8.59
C LYS A 207 -2.38 1.35 -7.77
N VAL A 208 -1.89 1.84 -6.63
CA VAL A 208 -1.07 1.07 -5.68
C VAL A 208 -1.81 -0.21 -5.28
N THR A 209 -3.09 -0.08 -4.89
CA THR A 209 -3.92 -1.23 -4.50
C THR A 209 -4.01 -2.25 -5.63
N GLN A 210 -4.25 -1.82 -6.87
CA GLN A 210 -4.32 -2.72 -8.03
C GLN A 210 -3.00 -3.47 -8.27
N ILE A 211 -1.87 -2.77 -8.19
CA ILE A 211 -0.55 -3.38 -8.39
C ILE A 211 -0.25 -4.39 -7.27
N VAL A 212 -0.52 -4.02 -6.01
CA VAL A 212 -0.37 -4.93 -4.87
C VAL A 212 -1.24 -6.17 -5.04
N CYS A 213 -2.53 -6.01 -5.36
CA CYS A 213 -3.42 -7.14 -5.64
C CYS A 213 -2.89 -8.03 -6.76
N ARG A 214 -2.37 -7.45 -7.84
CA ARG A 214 -1.76 -8.22 -8.95
C ARG A 214 -0.51 -8.97 -8.50
N CYS A 215 0.35 -8.35 -7.70
CA CYS A 215 1.54 -9.00 -7.14
C CYS A 215 1.13 -10.20 -6.28
N LEU A 216 0.12 -10.03 -5.42
CA LEU A 216 -0.40 -11.09 -4.56
C LEU A 216 -1.03 -12.24 -5.36
N SER A 217 -1.80 -11.95 -6.42
CA SER A 217 -2.41 -12.99 -7.26
C SER A 217 -1.40 -13.86 -8.01
N VAL A 218 -0.18 -13.37 -8.23
CA VAL A 218 0.91 -14.14 -8.85
C VAL A 218 1.81 -14.78 -7.79
N MET A 219 1.66 -14.39 -6.52
CA MET A 219 2.48 -14.85 -5.41
C MET A 219 1.90 -16.14 -4.82
N GLY A 220 2.41 -17.29 -5.28
CA GLY A 220 2.19 -18.59 -4.63
C GLY A 220 0.72 -18.95 -4.38
N ASP A 221 0.46 -19.57 -3.23
CA ASP A 221 -0.87 -20.02 -2.82
C ASP A 221 -1.69 -18.89 -2.18
N ILE A 222 -2.73 -18.46 -2.89
CA ILE A 222 -3.65 -17.39 -2.49
C ILE A 222 -4.30 -17.64 -1.12
N LEU A 223 -4.62 -18.90 -0.77
CA LEU A 223 -5.25 -19.24 0.51
C LEU A 223 -4.27 -19.09 1.67
N LEU A 224 -3.02 -19.50 1.48
CA LEU A 224 -1.98 -19.29 2.48
C LEU A 224 -1.69 -17.80 2.67
N LEU A 225 -1.68 -17.03 1.58
CA LEU A 225 -1.55 -15.57 1.65
C LEU A 225 -2.70 -14.92 2.42
N LEU A 226 -3.94 -15.37 2.20
CA LEU A 226 -5.09 -14.91 2.98
C LEU A 226 -4.87 -15.16 4.48
N GLN A 227 -4.47 -16.38 4.86
CA GLN A 227 -4.23 -16.73 6.27
C GLN A 227 -3.14 -15.87 6.92
N LEU A 228 -2.08 -15.54 6.18
CA LEU A 228 -0.99 -14.69 6.68
C LEU A 228 -1.39 -13.22 6.80
N LEU A 229 -2.24 -12.72 5.90
CA LEU A 229 -2.60 -11.31 5.82
C LEU A 229 -3.85 -10.96 6.62
N GLU A 230 -4.81 -11.87 6.77
CA GLU A 230 -6.14 -11.60 7.31
C GLU A 230 -6.06 -10.94 8.69
N GLY A 231 -5.36 -11.56 9.65
CA GLY A 231 -5.22 -11.01 11.00
C GLY A 231 -4.47 -9.67 11.03
N ILE A 232 -3.47 -9.50 10.17
CA ILE A 232 -2.71 -8.24 10.06
C ILE A 232 -3.62 -7.13 9.52
N ILE A 233 -4.37 -7.41 8.46
CA ILE A 233 -5.30 -6.44 7.86
C ILE A 233 -6.41 -6.07 8.83
N VAL A 234 -7.02 -7.04 9.51
CA VAL A 234 -8.06 -6.77 10.52
C VAL A 234 -7.51 -5.89 11.64
N SER A 235 -6.30 -6.18 12.12
CA SER A 235 -5.64 -5.34 13.13
C SER A 235 -5.42 -3.91 12.63
N GLN A 236 -5.03 -3.72 11.36
CA GLN A 236 -4.88 -2.38 10.77
C GLN A 236 -6.23 -1.65 10.63
N LEU A 237 -7.30 -2.36 10.25
CA LEU A 237 -8.65 -1.78 10.15
C LEU A 237 -9.19 -1.31 11.51
N GLN A 238 -8.87 -2.04 12.59
CA GLN A 238 -9.24 -1.67 13.95
C GLN A 238 -8.58 -0.37 14.43
N LEU A 239 -7.45 0.02 13.83
CA LEU A 239 -6.82 1.33 14.07
C LEU A 239 -7.59 2.50 13.41
N LYS A 240 -8.72 2.22 12.73
CA LYS A 240 -9.58 3.20 12.06
C LYS A 240 -8.81 4.09 11.07
N PRO A 241 -8.17 3.50 10.04
CA PRO A 241 -7.50 4.28 9.02
C PRO A 241 -8.52 5.08 8.19
N ASP A 242 -8.06 6.04 7.38
CA ASP A 242 -8.97 6.76 6.46
C ASP A 242 -9.74 5.78 5.56
N VAL A 243 -10.95 6.17 5.16
CA VAL A 243 -11.83 5.38 4.29
C VAL A 243 -11.11 4.88 3.04
N GLU A 244 -10.20 5.66 2.46
CA GLU A 244 -9.40 5.24 1.30
C GLU A 244 -8.46 4.07 1.60
N ASN A 245 -7.74 4.15 2.71
CA ASN A 245 -6.81 3.11 3.18
C ASN A 245 -7.59 1.87 3.65
N ALA A 246 -8.68 2.04 4.39
CA ALA A 246 -9.57 0.96 4.78
C ALA A 246 -10.11 0.19 3.56
N ARG A 247 -10.59 0.91 2.54
CA ARG A 247 -11.05 0.33 1.28
C ARG A 247 -9.93 -0.44 0.56
N ALA A 248 -8.71 0.10 0.54
CA ALA A 248 -7.55 -0.53 -0.09
C ALA A 248 -7.20 -1.86 0.60
N LEU A 249 -7.21 -1.89 1.93
CA LEU A 249 -6.99 -3.09 2.74
C LEU A 249 -8.10 -4.13 2.54
N LEU A 250 -9.37 -3.71 2.54
CA LEU A 250 -10.50 -4.60 2.26
C LEU A 250 -10.42 -5.19 0.85
N GLN A 251 -9.96 -4.40 -0.12
CA GLN A 251 -9.76 -4.87 -1.49
C GLN A 251 -8.74 -6.02 -1.57
N VAL A 252 -7.70 -6.00 -0.74
CA VAL A 252 -6.73 -7.11 -0.63
C VAL A 252 -7.42 -8.39 -0.13
N ILE A 253 -8.23 -8.29 0.93
CA ILE A 253 -9.01 -9.44 1.41
C ILE A 253 -9.92 -9.96 0.30
N CYS A 254 -10.65 -9.08 -0.40
CA CYS A 254 -11.51 -9.50 -1.50
C CYS A 254 -10.75 -10.17 -2.66
N THR A 255 -9.52 -9.74 -2.93
CA THR A 255 -8.67 -10.35 -3.96
C THR A 255 -8.23 -11.76 -3.59
N LEU A 256 -8.01 -12.02 -2.30
CA LEU A 256 -7.49 -13.30 -1.81
C LEU A 256 -8.60 -14.29 -1.39
N ASP A 257 -9.78 -13.80 -1.04
CA ASP A 257 -10.89 -14.67 -0.63
C ASP A 257 -11.51 -15.43 -1.82
N SER A 258 -12.05 -16.60 -1.53
CA SER A 258 -12.72 -17.46 -2.51
C SER A 258 -14.24 -17.52 -2.29
N GLU A 259 -14.94 -18.26 -3.15
CA GLU A 259 -16.34 -18.63 -2.93
C GLU A 259 -16.42 -20.17 -2.83
N PRO A 260 -16.82 -20.75 -1.69
CA PRO A 260 -17.22 -20.10 -0.44
C PRO A 260 -16.06 -19.37 0.26
N THR A 261 -16.40 -18.42 1.15
CA THR A 261 -15.42 -17.64 1.91
C THR A 261 -14.49 -18.53 2.71
N ARG A 262 -13.22 -18.11 2.84
CA ARG A 262 -12.17 -18.80 3.60
C ARG A 262 -11.65 -17.97 4.77
N LEU A 263 -12.34 -16.86 5.08
CA LEU A 263 -12.06 -16.06 6.26
C LEU A 263 -12.13 -16.90 7.52
N SER A 264 -11.18 -16.67 8.42
CA SER A 264 -11.10 -17.34 9.71
C SER A 264 -12.18 -16.85 10.68
N GLU A 265 -12.83 -17.77 11.39
CA GLU A 265 -13.82 -17.43 12.42
C GLU A 265 -13.24 -16.54 13.54
N GLU A 266 -11.94 -16.68 13.82
CA GLU A 266 -11.22 -15.90 14.84
C GLU A 266 -11.22 -14.40 14.53
N ASN A 267 -11.09 -14.03 13.24
CA ASN A 267 -11.00 -12.64 12.82
C ASN A 267 -12.36 -12.04 12.42
N LEU A 268 -13.40 -12.86 12.23
CA LEU A 268 -14.73 -12.37 11.81
C LEU A 268 -15.32 -11.33 12.78
N ALA A 269 -15.13 -11.50 14.08
CA ALA A 269 -15.63 -10.53 15.07
C ALA A 269 -14.95 -9.16 14.89
N GLY A 270 -13.61 -9.13 14.87
CA GLY A 270 -12.84 -7.89 14.68
C GLY A 270 -13.09 -7.23 13.31
N LEU A 271 -13.27 -8.04 12.26
CA LEU A 271 -13.65 -7.56 10.94
C LEU A 271 -15.06 -6.96 10.96
N SER A 272 -16.03 -7.59 11.64
CA SER A 272 -17.41 -7.10 11.70
C SER A 272 -17.55 -5.76 12.42
N ASP A 273 -16.80 -5.54 13.50
CA ASP A 273 -16.73 -4.25 14.20
C ASP A 273 -16.12 -3.15 13.31
N SER A 274 -15.04 -3.48 12.61
CA SER A 274 -14.35 -2.56 11.71
C SER A 274 -15.22 -2.21 10.50
N LEU A 275 -15.88 -3.19 9.90
CA LEU A 275 -16.80 -2.99 8.77
C LEU A 275 -18.01 -2.16 9.15
N SER A 276 -18.59 -2.38 10.33
CA SER A 276 -19.72 -1.58 10.83
C SER A 276 -19.34 -0.10 10.92
N SER A 277 -18.15 0.21 11.43
CA SER A 277 -17.64 1.58 11.52
C SER A 277 -17.38 2.17 10.13
N TYR A 278 -16.65 1.42 9.29
CA TYR A 278 -16.32 1.82 7.90
C TYR A 278 -17.57 2.12 7.06
N LEU A 279 -18.63 1.31 7.17
CA LEU A 279 -19.88 1.52 6.45
C LEU A 279 -20.58 2.81 6.86
N LEU A 280 -20.53 3.17 8.14
CA LEU A 280 -21.06 4.45 8.61
C LEU A 280 -20.21 5.60 8.10
N ASP A 281 -18.88 5.50 8.13
CA ASP A 281 -17.97 6.54 7.63
C ASP A 281 -18.21 6.85 6.14
N ILE A 282 -18.52 5.83 5.32
CA ILE A 282 -18.92 6.03 3.92
C ILE A 282 -20.15 6.93 3.79
N VAL A 283 -21.20 6.66 4.58
CA VAL A 283 -22.45 7.43 4.51
C VAL A 283 -22.21 8.88 4.92
N HIS A 284 -21.43 9.11 5.98
CA HIS A 284 -21.07 10.45 6.42
C HIS A 284 -20.19 11.20 5.40
N ARG A 285 -19.30 10.50 4.69
CA ARG A 285 -18.42 11.08 3.66
C ARG A 285 -19.15 11.37 2.35
N THR A 286 -20.26 10.69 2.08
CA THR A 286 -21.05 10.84 0.85
C THR A 286 -22.50 11.18 1.15
N PRO A 287 -22.81 12.25 1.91
CA PRO A 287 -24.19 12.53 2.33
C PRO A 287 -25.06 12.78 1.09
N ILE A 288 -26.12 12.01 0.89
CA ILE A 288 -27.05 12.23 -0.23
C ILE A 288 -28.18 13.10 0.30
N GLY A 289 -28.06 14.41 0.10
CA GLY A 289 -29.01 15.41 0.62
C GLY A 289 -30.15 15.72 -0.36
N ALA A 290 -31.26 16.25 0.16
CA ALA A 290 -32.39 16.70 -0.66
C ALA A 290 -32.10 17.98 -1.48
N ASN A 291 -31.02 18.70 -1.17
CA ASN A 291 -30.66 19.98 -1.77
C ASN A 291 -29.59 19.87 -2.87
N GLU A 292 -29.25 18.65 -3.29
CA GLU A 292 -28.21 18.38 -4.30
C GLU A 292 -28.80 18.36 -5.71
N THR A 293 -28.03 18.81 -6.70
CA THR A 293 -28.45 18.71 -8.10
C THR A 293 -28.51 17.25 -8.52
N ALA A 294 -29.33 16.93 -9.53
CA ALA A 294 -29.43 15.55 -10.03
C ALA A 294 -28.06 14.99 -10.45
N GLU A 295 -27.18 15.82 -11.01
CA GLU A 295 -25.83 15.43 -11.41
C GLU A 295 -24.91 15.17 -10.21
N SER A 296 -24.93 16.02 -9.18
CA SER A 296 -24.11 15.79 -7.97
C SER A 296 -24.55 14.55 -7.22
N THR A 297 -25.86 14.28 -7.16
CA THR A 297 -26.42 13.08 -6.54
C THR A 297 -25.92 11.81 -7.24
N VAL A 298 -25.89 11.78 -8.58
CA VAL A 298 -25.38 10.63 -9.35
C VAL A 298 -23.88 10.41 -9.09
N LEU A 299 -23.09 11.47 -8.98
CA LEU A 299 -21.66 11.36 -8.66
C LEU A 299 -21.43 10.83 -7.25
N LEU A 300 -22.19 11.31 -6.26
CA LEU A 300 -22.13 10.84 -4.87
C LEU A 300 -22.57 9.39 -4.75
N GLU A 301 -23.61 8.97 -5.48
CA GLU A 301 -24.01 7.57 -5.55
C GLU A 301 -22.89 6.69 -6.12
N LYS A 302 -22.26 7.10 -7.23
CA LYS A 302 -21.12 6.37 -7.81
C LYS A 302 -19.96 6.26 -6.83
N ALA A 303 -19.61 7.35 -6.15
CA ALA A 303 -18.57 7.36 -5.12
C ALA A 303 -18.93 6.40 -3.97
N ARG A 304 -20.18 6.46 -3.47
CA ARG A 304 -20.67 5.57 -2.42
C ARG A 304 -20.60 4.11 -2.83
N PHE A 305 -21.02 3.75 -4.05
CA PHE A 305 -20.89 2.39 -4.58
C PHE A 305 -19.43 1.93 -4.67
N TYR A 306 -18.52 2.82 -5.06
CA TYR A 306 -17.10 2.51 -5.11
C TYR A 306 -16.53 2.09 -3.75
N TYR A 307 -16.89 2.78 -2.67
CA TYR A 307 -16.45 2.40 -1.32
C TYR A 307 -17.19 1.19 -0.74
N LEU A 308 -18.45 0.98 -1.11
CA LEU A 308 -19.24 -0.15 -0.62
C LEU A 308 -18.91 -1.49 -1.30
N LYS A 309 -18.31 -1.46 -2.49
CA LYS A 309 -18.04 -2.65 -3.30
C LYS A 309 -17.30 -3.78 -2.56
N PRO A 310 -16.23 -3.54 -1.78
CA PRO A 310 -15.57 -4.61 -1.01
C PRO A 310 -16.50 -5.26 0.01
N CYS A 311 -17.33 -4.46 0.70
CA CYS A 311 -18.29 -5.00 1.67
C CYS A 311 -19.35 -5.88 0.99
N TYR A 312 -19.83 -5.48 -0.19
CA TYR A 312 -20.81 -6.28 -0.94
C TYR A 312 -20.26 -7.67 -1.24
N PHE A 313 -19.03 -7.70 -1.76
CA PHE A 313 -18.33 -8.94 -2.06
C PHE A 313 -18.22 -9.85 -0.85
N LEU A 314 -17.81 -9.31 0.31
CA LEU A 314 -17.66 -10.08 1.55
C LEU A 314 -19.01 -10.58 2.09
N PHE A 315 -20.05 -9.75 2.03
CA PHE A 315 -21.38 -10.12 2.54
C PHE A 315 -22.11 -11.15 1.68
N ILE A 316 -21.95 -11.09 0.36
CA ILE A 316 -22.48 -12.11 -0.55
C ILE A 316 -21.87 -13.48 -0.22
N ARG A 317 -20.56 -13.51 0.07
CA ARG A 317 -19.81 -14.76 0.30
C ARG A 317 -19.87 -15.28 1.74
N SER A 318 -20.15 -14.40 2.71
CA SER A 318 -20.18 -14.73 4.13
C SER A 318 -21.47 -14.24 4.79
N ARG A 319 -22.47 -15.11 4.83
CA ARG A 319 -23.69 -14.89 5.63
C ARG A 319 -23.38 -14.61 7.09
N ARG A 320 -22.41 -15.34 7.65
CA ARG A 320 -21.97 -15.20 9.04
C ARG A 320 -21.43 -13.80 9.32
N LEU A 321 -20.57 -13.28 8.45
CA LEU A 321 -20.04 -11.92 8.58
C LEU A 321 -21.15 -10.87 8.51
N LEU A 322 -22.08 -10.99 7.56
CA LEU A 322 -23.21 -10.07 7.46
C LEU A 322 -24.09 -10.11 8.73
N THR A 323 -24.36 -11.30 9.29
CA THR A 323 -25.07 -11.42 10.57
C THR A 323 -24.36 -10.69 11.70
N LEU A 324 -23.03 -10.82 11.81
CA LEU A 324 -22.25 -10.13 12.83
C LEU A 324 -22.32 -8.61 12.65
N VAL A 325 -22.15 -8.11 11.42
CA VAL A 325 -22.28 -6.67 11.10
C VAL A 325 -23.67 -6.14 11.46
N LEU A 326 -24.74 -6.85 11.11
CA LEU A 326 -26.11 -6.45 11.48
C LEU A 326 -26.32 -6.41 13.00
N ASN A 327 -25.72 -7.34 13.75
CA ASN A 327 -25.80 -7.35 15.21
C ASN A 327 -25.06 -6.15 15.82
N VAL A 328 -23.88 -5.80 15.30
CA VAL A 328 -23.15 -4.59 15.71
C VAL A 328 -23.96 -3.35 15.35
N MET A 329 -24.52 -3.26 14.14
CA MET A 329 -25.39 -2.14 13.78
C MET A 329 -26.61 -2.01 14.71
N ARG A 330 -27.22 -3.13 15.13
CA ARG A 330 -28.33 -3.14 16.09
C ARG A 330 -27.96 -2.55 17.46
N SER A 331 -26.72 -2.76 17.92
CA SER A 331 -26.23 -2.18 19.18
C SER A 331 -25.89 -0.69 19.07
N LEU A 332 -25.71 -0.16 17.85
CA LEU A 332 -25.44 1.26 17.60
C LEU A 332 -26.71 2.13 17.52
N VAL A 333 -27.91 1.54 17.61
CA VAL A 333 -29.25 2.18 17.47
C VAL A 333 -29.66 3.02 18.70
N ASP A 334 -28.70 3.61 19.41
CA ASP A 334 -28.98 4.44 20.59
C ASP A 334 -28.67 5.94 20.33
N ASP A 335 -28.35 6.30 19.08
CA ASP A 335 -27.95 7.63 18.60
C ASP A 335 -28.68 7.95 17.29
N SER A 336 -29.51 9.00 17.30
CA SER A 336 -30.38 9.37 16.17
C SER A 336 -29.61 9.63 14.87
N SER A 337 -28.39 10.17 14.96
CA SER A 337 -27.54 10.45 13.79
C SER A 337 -27.10 9.16 13.09
N ARG A 338 -26.72 8.14 13.86
CA ARG A 338 -26.28 6.84 13.36
C ARG A 338 -27.42 6.06 12.72
N ILE A 339 -28.63 6.24 13.24
CA ILE A 339 -29.80 5.55 12.73
C ILE A 339 -30.16 6.00 11.32
N CYS A 340 -30.15 7.31 11.05
CA CYS A 340 -30.36 7.80 9.69
C CYS A 340 -29.28 7.28 8.74
N ALA A 341 -28.02 7.23 9.20
CA ALA A 341 -26.94 6.65 8.41
C ALA A 341 -27.15 5.16 8.10
N ILE A 342 -27.59 4.36 9.07
CA ILE A 342 -27.93 2.93 8.90
C ILE A 342 -29.07 2.76 7.88
N ALA A 343 -30.13 3.57 7.97
CA ALA A 343 -31.24 3.50 7.03
C ALA A 343 -30.80 3.87 5.59
N GLU A 344 -30.02 4.95 5.43
CA GLU A 344 -29.46 5.35 4.14
C GLU A 344 -28.49 4.31 3.57
N LEU A 345 -27.74 3.63 4.43
CA LEU A 345 -26.87 2.53 4.05
C LEU A 345 -27.67 1.37 3.46
N PHE A 346 -28.69 0.88 4.16
CA PHE A 346 -29.51 -0.23 3.66
C PHE A 346 -30.19 0.10 2.33
N LEU A 347 -30.69 1.33 2.15
CA LEU A 347 -31.21 1.79 0.86
C LEU A 347 -30.13 1.76 -0.23
N SER A 348 -28.90 2.18 0.08
CA SER A 348 -27.79 2.16 -0.86
C SER A 348 -27.38 0.73 -1.25
N MET A 349 -27.37 -0.19 -0.29
CA MET A 349 -27.08 -1.61 -0.52
C MET A 349 -28.16 -2.27 -1.39
N HIS A 350 -29.42 -1.96 -1.13
CA HIS A 350 -30.58 -2.52 -1.84
C HIS A 350 -30.63 -2.12 -3.33
N LYS A 351 -29.99 -1.01 -3.72
CA LYS A 351 -29.87 -0.60 -5.12
C LYS A 351 -29.01 -1.58 -5.95
N ASN A 352 -28.08 -2.31 -5.33
CA ASN A 352 -27.31 -3.35 -6.00
C ASN A 352 -28.10 -4.68 -6.04
N ALA A 353 -28.15 -5.34 -7.20
CA ALA A 353 -28.99 -6.52 -7.42
C ALA A 353 -28.56 -7.74 -6.58
N ASP A 354 -27.26 -8.04 -6.53
CA ASP A 354 -26.73 -9.17 -5.77
C ASP A 354 -26.93 -8.95 -4.27
N MET A 355 -26.61 -7.75 -3.79
CA MET A 355 -26.85 -7.40 -2.40
C MET A 355 -28.32 -7.38 -2.02
N ARG A 356 -29.21 -7.00 -2.93
CA ARG A 356 -30.66 -7.07 -2.67
C ARG A 356 -31.09 -8.50 -2.35
N GLN A 357 -30.63 -9.47 -3.14
CA GLN A 357 -30.92 -10.89 -2.91
C GLN A 357 -30.30 -11.40 -1.60
N THR A 358 -29.10 -10.93 -1.24
CA THR A 358 -28.50 -11.26 0.05
C THR A 358 -29.30 -10.66 1.21
N LEU A 359 -29.65 -9.38 1.14
CA LEU A 359 -30.41 -8.68 2.19
C LEU A 359 -31.84 -9.21 2.35
N SER A 360 -32.46 -9.72 1.30
CA SER A 360 -33.79 -10.33 1.39
C SER A 360 -33.82 -11.59 2.25
N GLN A 361 -32.66 -12.16 2.57
CA GLN A 361 -32.54 -13.30 3.51
C GLN A 361 -32.49 -12.83 4.97
N PHE A 362 -32.28 -11.54 5.21
CA PHE A 362 -32.13 -10.91 6.53
C PHE A 362 -33.22 -9.85 6.79
N GLN A 363 -34.38 -9.97 6.13
CA GLN A 363 -35.45 -8.96 6.21
C GLN A 363 -35.95 -8.74 7.64
N GLN A 364 -36.07 -9.82 8.43
CA GLN A 364 -36.54 -9.74 9.80
C GLN A 364 -35.53 -8.99 10.69
N GLU A 365 -34.24 -9.27 10.52
CA GLU A 365 -33.16 -8.62 11.25
C GLU A 365 -33.07 -7.13 10.88
N ILE A 366 -33.08 -6.80 9.59
CA ILE A 366 -33.05 -5.42 9.10
C ILE A 366 -34.29 -4.65 9.58
N GLY A 367 -35.47 -5.26 9.46
CA GLY A 367 -36.72 -4.71 9.97
C GLY A 367 -36.66 -4.43 11.48
N SER A 368 -36.12 -5.37 12.27
CA SER A 368 -35.95 -5.19 13.72
C SER A 368 -35.03 -4.01 14.08
N ILE A 369 -33.96 -3.79 13.30
CA ILE A 369 -33.02 -2.69 13.49
C ILE A 369 -33.73 -1.36 13.21
N LEU A 370 -34.41 -1.25 12.07
CA LEU A 370 -35.13 -0.04 11.66
C LEU A 370 -36.34 0.27 12.55
N LEU A 371 -37.03 -0.75 13.06
CA LEU A 371 -38.12 -0.60 14.03
C LEU A 371 -37.63 -0.14 15.41
N LYS A 372 -36.52 -0.72 15.91
CA LYS A 372 -35.87 -0.24 17.14
C LYS A 372 -35.50 1.23 16.99
N ALA A 373 -35.00 1.60 15.81
CA ALA A 373 -34.66 2.95 15.42
C ALA A 373 -35.86 3.93 15.42
N SER A 374 -37.00 3.54 14.85
CA SER A 374 -38.17 4.42 14.73
C SER A 374 -38.86 4.70 16.08
N GLN A 375 -38.70 3.80 17.05
CA GLN A 375 -39.24 3.91 18.40
C GLN A 375 -38.40 4.81 19.33
N GLU A 376 -37.27 5.34 18.85
CA GLU A 376 -36.39 6.13 19.69
C GLU A 376 -36.91 7.57 19.90
N ASN A 377 -37.08 7.95 21.18
CA ASN A 377 -37.76 9.20 21.56
C ASN A 377 -36.99 10.49 21.24
N LYS A 378 -35.69 10.41 20.93
CA LYS A 378 -34.81 11.58 20.73
C LYS A 378 -34.80 12.13 19.30
N MET A 379 -35.51 11.51 18.35
CA MET A 379 -35.48 11.91 16.94
C MET A 379 -36.33 13.14 16.60
N THR A 380 -35.80 13.93 15.67
CA THR A 380 -36.56 14.96 14.97
C THR A 380 -37.60 14.34 14.03
N LEU A 381 -38.63 15.13 13.69
CA LEU A 381 -39.70 14.70 12.79
C LEU A 381 -39.19 14.35 11.38
N VAL A 382 -38.11 15.01 10.93
CA VAL A 382 -37.44 14.75 9.64
C VAL A 382 -36.72 13.40 9.65
N GLU A 383 -35.97 13.10 10.71
CA GLU A 383 -35.29 11.79 10.87
C GLU A 383 -36.29 10.64 10.93
N ARG A 384 -37.38 10.81 11.70
CA ARG A 384 -38.45 9.82 11.78
C ARG A 384 -39.10 9.57 10.42
N HIS A 385 -39.34 10.63 9.64
CA HIS A 385 -39.89 10.49 8.29
C HIS A 385 -38.92 9.81 7.32
N LYS A 386 -37.62 10.09 7.39
CA LYS A 386 -36.59 9.39 6.61
C LYS A 386 -36.56 7.89 6.91
N ILE A 387 -36.60 7.51 8.19
CA ILE A 387 -36.59 6.10 8.62
C ILE A 387 -37.87 5.41 8.18
N GLN A 388 -39.04 6.04 8.34
CA GLN A 388 -40.30 5.49 7.88
C GLN A 388 -40.31 5.29 6.37
N ARG A 389 -39.80 6.27 5.62
CA ARG A 389 -39.65 6.14 4.16
C ARG A 389 -38.71 5.03 3.77
N ALA A 390 -37.60 4.84 4.48
CA ALA A 390 -36.68 3.73 4.24
C ALA A 390 -37.34 2.38 4.54
N LEU A 391 -38.09 2.28 5.64
CA LEU A 391 -38.91 1.11 5.98
C LEU A 391 -39.93 0.81 4.88
N ASP A 392 -40.66 1.81 4.41
CA ASP A 392 -41.68 1.66 3.35
C ASP A 392 -41.05 1.30 2.00
N GLN A 393 -39.89 1.87 1.68
CA GLN A 393 -39.17 1.54 0.44
C GLN A 393 -38.59 0.13 0.48
N LEU A 394 -38.02 -0.28 1.61
CA LEU A 394 -37.52 -1.64 1.78
C LEU A 394 -38.70 -2.63 1.77
N SER A 395 -39.79 -2.37 2.49
CA SER A 395 -40.94 -3.29 2.53
C SER A 395 -41.60 -3.49 1.17
N ASN A 396 -41.80 -2.41 0.39
CA ASN A 396 -42.39 -2.48 -0.95
C ASN A 396 -41.46 -3.11 -2.01
N LEU A 397 -40.15 -3.16 -1.76
CA LEU A 397 -39.18 -3.77 -2.67
C LEU A 397 -38.82 -5.22 -2.30
N LEU A 398 -39.33 -5.68 -1.16
CA LEU A 398 -39.10 -7.00 -0.58
C LEU A 398 -40.34 -7.91 -0.64
N SER A 399 -41.51 -7.36 -1.01
CA SER A 399 -42.74 -8.05 -1.44
C SER A 399 -42.69 -8.39 -2.92
#